data_AF-A0A8T7BVA1-F1
#
_entry.id   AF-A0A8T7BVA1-F1
#
_cell.length_a   1.000
_cell.length_b   1.000
_cell.length_c   1.000
_cell.angle_alpha   90.00
_cell.angle_beta   90.00
_cell.angle_gamma   90.00
#
_symmetry.space_group_name_H-M   'P 1'
#
loop_
_entity.id
_entity.type
_entity.pdbx_description
1 polymer ?
#
loop_
_entity_poly.entity_id
_entity_poly.type
_entity_poly.pdbx_seq_one_letter_code
_entity_poly.pdbx_strand_id
1 'polypeptide(L)' 'LGSPVKFSHTPTEINRGAPLLGEHTREILGEFGYSDIEIEALAAAGDIILV' A
#
# COMPACT_ATOMS: atom_id res chain seq x y z
N LEU A 1 20.36 5.78 -2.99
CA LEU A 1 20.38 7.16 -3.53
C LEU A 1 19.19 7.91 -2.93
N GLY A 2 19.34 9.15 -2.46
CA GLY A 2 18.26 9.92 -1.81
C GLY A 2 17.85 11.15 -2.61
N SER A 3 16.91 11.96 -2.09
CA SER A 3 16.49 13.21 -2.76
C SER A 3 17.68 14.16 -3.00
N PRO A 4 17.88 14.66 -4.24
CA PRO A 4 19.01 15.53 -4.58
C PRO A 4 18.87 16.96 -4.04
N VAL A 5 17.66 17.38 -3.63
CA VAL A 5 17.37 18.69 -3.07
C VAL A 5 16.98 18.53 -1.59
N LYS A 6 17.49 19.44 -0.74
CA LYS A 6 17.18 19.46 0.70
C LYS A 6 16.36 20.69 1.04
N PHE A 7 15.17 20.47 1.61
CA PHE A 7 14.30 21.53 2.10
C PHE A 7 14.55 21.76 3.59
N SER A 8 14.59 23.01 4.02
CA SER A 8 14.84 23.39 5.42
C SER A 8 13.63 23.21 6.33
N HIS A 9 12.41 23.45 5.82
CA HIS A 9 11.17 23.39 6.61
C HIS A 9 10.41 22.07 6.44
N THR A 10 10.51 21.42 5.29
CA THR A 10 9.85 20.14 4.99
C THR A 10 10.86 19.14 4.40
N PRO A 11 11.82 18.64 5.21
CA PRO A 11 12.82 17.71 4.74
C PRO A 11 12.18 16.49 4.04
N THR A 12 12.77 16.05 2.93
CA THR A 12 12.33 14.81 2.28
C THR A 12 12.83 13.62 3.09
N GLU A 13 11.91 12.80 3.57
CA GLU A 13 12.21 11.60 4.34
C GLU A 13 11.85 10.34 3.55
N ILE A 14 12.73 9.33 3.59
CA ILE A 14 12.46 8.00 3.04
C ILE A 14 12.08 7.11 4.22
N ASN A 15 10.79 7.09 4.54
CA ASN A 15 10.27 6.47 5.77
C ASN A 15 9.86 5.00 5.59
N ARG A 16 9.72 4.55 4.34
CA ARG A 16 9.30 3.19 4.00
C ARG A 16 10.07 2.69 2.78
N GLY A 17 10.28 1.39 2.72
CA GLY A 17 10.82 0.72 1.53
C GLY A 17 9.82 0.71 0.39
N ALA A 18 10.24 0.13 -0.74
CA ALA A 18 9.29 -0.18 -1.82
C ALA A 18 8.33 -1.28 -1.32
N PRO A 19 7.01 -1.15 -1.58
CA PRO A 19 6.05 -2.15 -1.16
C PRO A 19 6.21 -3.45 -1.95
N LEU A 20 5.86 -4.57 -1.33
CA LEU A 20 5.67 -5.86 -1.99
C LEU A 20 4.40 -5.85 -2.85
N LEU A 21 4.32 -6.80 -3.78
CA LEU A 21 3.10 -7.05 -4.55
C LEU A 21 1.98 -7.48 -3.59
N GLY A 22 0.97 -6.64 -3.42
CA GLY A 22 -0.19 -6.92 -2.56
C GLY A 22 -0.12 -6.36 -1.13
N GLU A 23 0.98 -5.70 -0.74
CA GLU A 23 1.24 -5.29 0.66
C GLU A 23 0.13 -4.41 1.24
N HIS A 24 -0.40 -3.48 0.45
CA HIS A 24 -1.42 -2.54 0.90
C HIS A 24 -2.81 -2.81 0.30
N THR A 25 -3.02 -3.92 -0.41
CA THR A 25 -4.30 -4.19 -1.08
C THR A 25 -5.47 -4.22 -0.08
N ARG A 26 -5.31 -4.89 1.07
CA ARG A 26 -6.35 -4.96 2.11
C ARG A 26 -6.64 -3.60 2.73
N GLU A 27 -5.60 -2.84 3.06
CA GLU A 27 -5.72 -1.48 3.63
C GLU A 27 -6.52 -0.57 2.71
N ILE A 28 -6.12 -0.51 1.43
CA ILE A 28 -6.78 0.35 0.44
C ILE A 28 -8.23 -0.09 0.18
N LEU A 29 -8.50 -1.38 0.01
CA LEU A 29 -9.88 -1.85 -0.21
C LEU A 29 -10.78 -1.57 1.00
N GLY A 30 -10.26 -1.70 2.23
CA GLY A 30 -10.97 -1.32 3.45
C GLY A 30 -11.31 0.17 3.49
N GLU A 31 -10.40 1.06 3.08
CA GLU A 31 -10.66 2.49 2.96
C GLU A 31 -11.79 2.82 1.96
N PHE A 32 -11.95 2.00 0.92
CA PHE A 32 -13.05 2.11 -0.04
C PHE A 32 -14.36 1.45 0.42
N GLY A 33 -14.39 0.88 1.63
CA GLY A 33 -15.60 0.32 2.24
C GLY A 33 -15.87 -1.14 1.90
N TYR A 34 -14.90 -1.87 1.34
CA TYR A 34 -15.01 -3.32 1.19
C TYR A 34 -14.90 -3.98 2.56
N SER A 35 -15.79 -4.93 2.83
CA SER A 35 -15.70 -5.79 4.01
C SER A 35 -14.59 -6.82 3.86
N ASP A 36 -14.08 -7.33 4.99
CA ASP A 36 -13.07 -8.40 4.98
C ASP A 36 -13.53 -9.62 4.17
N ILE A 37 -14.84 -9.94 4.22
CA ILE A 37 -15.41 -11.07 3.49
C ILE A 37 -15.32 -10.87 1.97
N GLU A 38 -15.57 -9.65 1.48
CA GLU A 38 -15.46 -9.33 0.06
C GLU A 38 -14.01 -9.34 -0.41
N ILE A 39 -13.08 -8.84 0.41
CA ILE A 39 -11.65 -8.85 0.11
C ILE A 39 -11.12 -10.28 0.00
N GLU A 40 -11.48 -11.15 0.95
CA GLU A 40 -11.10 -12.56 0.89
C GLU A 40 -11.72 -13.29 -0.31
N ALA A 41 -12.96 -12.96 -0.69
CA ALA A 41 -13.60 -13.52 -1.88
C ALA A 41 -12.86 -13.12 -3.17
N LEU A 42 -12.43 -11.87 -3.30
CA LEU A 42 -11.64 -11.38 -4.43
C LEU A 42 -10.27 -12.06 -4.50
N ALA A 43 -9.62 -12.26 -3.35
CA ALA A 43 -8.34 -12.97 -3.29
C ALA A 43 -8.50 -14.45 -3.68
N ALA A 44 -9.56 -15.11 -3.20
CA ALA A 44 -9.86 -16.49 -3.55
C ALA A 44 -10.24 -16.68 -5.03
N ALA A 45 -10.87 -15.68 -5.65
CA ALA A 45 -11.16 -15.64 -7.08
C ALA A 45 -9.90 -15.42 -7.95
N GLY A 46 -8.80 -14.95 -7.35
CA GLY A 46 -7.57 -14.59 -8.06
C GLY A 46 -7.60 -13.21 -8.70
N ASP A 47 -8.60 -12.37 -8.38
CA ASP A 47 -8.73 -11.01 -8.89
C ASP A 47 -7.72 -10.06 -8.27
N ILE A 48 -7.29 -10.36 -7.04
CA ILE A 48 -6.31 -9.59 -6.27
C ILE A 48 -5.28 -10.50 -5.59
N ILE A 49 -4.14 -9.92 -5.22
CA ILE A 49 -3.08 -10.58 -4.46
C ILE A 49 -2.96 -9.92 -3.09
N LEU A 50 -2.85 -10.77 -2.07
CA LEU A 50 -2.58 -10.41 -0.68
C LEU A 50 -1.27 -11.10 -0.26
N VAL A 51 -0.43 -10.39 0.48
CA VAL A 51 0.80 -10.92 1.11
C VAL A 51 0.69 -10.91 2.63
#